data_AF-A0A1H8TDY6-F1
#
_entry.id   AF-A0A1H8TDY6-F1
#
_cell.length_a   1.000
_cell.length_b   1.000
_cell.length_c   1.000
_cell.angle_alpha   90.00
_cell.angle_beta   90.00
_cell.angle_gamma   90.00
#
_symmetry.space_group_name_H-M   'P 1'
#
loop_
_entity.id
_entity.type
_entity.pdbx_description
1 polymer ?
#
loop_
_entity_poly.entity_id
_entity_poly.type
_entity_poly.pdbx_seq_one_letter_code
_entity_poly.pdbx_strand_id
1 'polypeptide(L)' 'MARSRKPVNPSAENALDQMKLEVASELGIAERVRSQGWNTMTSADCGRVGGHMVRKMIEQYESKL' A
#
# COMPACT_ATOMS: atom_id res chain seq x y z
N MET A 1 0.23 -15.89 15.89
CA MET A 1 -0.23 -16.15 14.51
C MET A 1 0.37 -15.09 13.58
N ALA A 2 1.33 -15.44 12.73
CA ALA A 2 1.73 -14.55 11.64
C ALA A 2 0.64 -14.63 10.57
N ARG A 3 -0.13 -13.54 10.38
CA ARG A 3 -1.14 -13.49 9.30
C ARG A 3 -0.43 -13.77 7.97
N SER A 4 -0.99 -14.67 7.17
CA SER A 4 -0.57 -14.88 5.79
C SER A 4 -0.57 -13.54 5.08
N ARG A 5 0.57 -13.15 4.47
CA ARG A 5 0.74 -11.89 3.74
C ARG A 5 0.06 -11.91 2.36
N LYS A 6 -0.72 -12.95 2.07
CA LYS A 6 -1.36 -13.16 0.77
C LYS A 6 -2.64 -12.34 0.67
N PRO A 7 -2.84 -11.59 -0.43
CA PRO A 7 -4.10 -10.92 -0.68
C PRO A 7 -5.24 -11.95 -0.84
N VAL A 8 -6.47 -11.51 -0.55
CA VAL A 8 -7.68 -12.34 -0.69
C VAL A 8 -7.83 -12.85 -2.13
N ASN A 9 -7.53 -11.97 -3.10
CA ASN A 9 -7.38 -12.35 -4.49
C ASN A 9 -5.88 -12.42 -4.84
N PRO A 10 -5.29 -13.61 -5.01
CA PRO A 10 -3.87 -13.76 -5.35
C PRO A 10 -3.48 -13.04 -6.65
N SER A 11 -4.38 -12.96 -7.64
CA SER A 11 -4.12 -12.28 -8.90
C SER A 11 -3.98 -10.76 -8.76
N ALA A 12 -4.39 -10.19 -7.62
CA ALA A 12 -4.28 -8.77 -7.34
C ALA A 12 -2.93 -8.37 -6.73
N GLU A 13 -2.02 -9.31 -6.43
CA GLU A 13 -0.76 -9.03 -5.75
C GLU A 13 0.06 -7.92 -6.44
N ASN A 14 0.28 -8.04 -7.75
CA ASN A 14 1.01 -7.05 -8.52
C ASN A 14 0.33 -5.67 -8.52
N ALA A 15 -1.00 -5.63 -8.65
CA ALA A 15 -1.75 -4.38 -8.65
C ALA A 15 -1.70 -3.68 -7.27
N LEU A 16 -1.78 -4.47 -6.19
CA LEU A 16 -1.65 -3.95 -4.83
C LEU A 16 -0.24 -3.43 -4.55
N ASP A 17 0.79 -4.08 -5.07
CA ASP A 17 2.18 -3.61 -4.94
C ASP A 17 2.44 -2.33 -5.72
N GLN A 18 1.87 -2.19 -6.93
CA GLN A 18 1.89 -0.94 -7.68
C GLN A 18 1.22 0.19 -6.88
N MET A 19 0.01 -0.06 -6.35
CA MET A 19 -0.71 0.93 -5.56
C MET A 19 0.05 1.34 -4.29
N LYS A 20 0.76 0.41 -3.61
CA LYS A 20 1.65 0.76 -2.48
C LYS A 20 2.71 1.76 -2.89
N LEU A 21 3.35 1.55 -4.04
CA LEU A 21 4.41 2.43 -4.54
C LEU A 21 3.87 3.78 -4.98
N GLU A 22 2.70 3.82 -5.62
CA GLU A 22 2.00 5.05 -5.97
C GLU A 22 1.70 5.88 -4.72
N VAL A 23 1.06 5.27 -3.72
CA VAL A 23 0.73 5.93 -2.45
C VAL A 23 2.00 6.36 -1.71
N ALA A 24 3.05 5.54 -1.71
CA ALA A 24 4.34 5.92 -1.14
C ALA A 24 4.95 7.14 -1.86
N SER A 25 4.73 7.26 -3.17
CA SER A 25 5.19 8.40 -3.96
C SER A 25 4.41 9.65 -3.61
N GLU A 26 3.08 9.56 -3.48
CA GLU A 26 2.23 10.66 -3.05
C GLU A 26 2.57 11.16 -1.65
N LEU A 27 2.96 10.26 -0.75
CA LEU A 27 3.39 10.58 0.61
C LEU A 27 4.86 11.01 0.71
N GLY A 28 5.60 11.06 -0.41
CA GLY A 28 7.00 11.49 -0.45
C GLY A 28 7.99 10.52 0.21
N ILE A 29 7.60 9.27 0.45
CA ILE A 29 8.44 8.24 1.09
C ILE A 29 8.95 7.18 0.12
N ALA A 30 8.53 7.23 -1.16
CA ALA A 30 8.89 6.23 -2.17
C ALA A 30 10.40 6.03 -2.32
N GLU A 31 11.20 7.10 -2.26
CA GLU A 31 12.66 6.98 -2.39
C GLU A 31 13.29 6.21 -1.23
N ARG A 32 12.77 6.41 -0.03
CA ARG A 32 13.21 5.67 1.16
C ARG A 32 12.80 4.21 1.07
N VAL A 33 11.58 3.93 0.60
CA VAL A 33 11.09 2.56 0.36
C VAL A 33 11.94 1.85 -0.70
N ARG A 34 12.32 2.53 -1.79
CA ARG A 34 13.16 1.94 -2.86
C ARG A 34 14.58 1.64 -2.40
N SER A 35 15.20 2.59 -1.68
CA SER A 35 16.61 2.47 -1.26
C SER A 35 16.80 1.55 -0.06
N GLN A 36 15.86 1.54 0.89
CA GLN A 36 16.03 0.89 2.19
C GLN A 36 14.99 -0.21 2.46
N GLY A 37 14.00 -0.38 1.59
CA GLY A 37 12.92 -1.35 1.75
C GLY A 37 11.86 -0.95 2.78
N TRP A 38 10.75 -1.70 2.80
CA TRP A 38 9.65 -1.47 3.75
C TRP A 38 10.00 -1.80 5.21
N ASN A 39 11.02 -2.63 5.44
CA ASN A 39 11.46 -3.06 6.76
C ASN A 39 12.13 -1.93 7.58
N THR A 40 12.64 -0.90 6.92
CA THR A 40 13.27 0.26 7.56
C THR A 40 12.28 1.40 7.82
N MET A 41 11.03 1.26 7.38
CA MET A 41 9.98 2.26 7.59
C MET A 41 9.42 2.17 9.01
N THR A 42 9.03 3.33 9.55
CA THR A 42 8.32 3.35 10.83
C THR A 42 6.95 2.70 10.68
N SER A 43 6.42 2.09 11.75
CA SER A 43 5.06 1.55 11.74
C SER A 43 4.00 2.61 11.40
N ALA A 44 4.26 3.88 11.76
CA ALA A 44 3.42 5.00 11.40
C ALA A 44 3.41 5.26 9.88
N ASP A 45 4.57 5.24 9.22
CA ASP A 45 4.65 5.44 7.77
C ASP A 45 3.99 4.30 6.99
N CYS A 46 4.25 3.05 7.38
CA CYS A 46 3.57 1.87 6.82
C CYS A 46 2.05 1.94 7.03
N GLY A 47 1.60 2.38 8.22
CA GLY A 47 0.18 2.57 8.53
C GLY A 47 -0.47 3.66 7.68
N ARG A 48 0.21 4.79 7.47
CA ARG A 48 -0.27 5.87 6.59
C ARG A 48 -0.45 5.35 5.16
N VAL A 49 0.55 4.67 4.59
CA VAL A 49 0.42 4.09 3.23
C VAL A 49 -0.79 3.17 3.15
N GLY A 50 -0.92 2.21 4.08
CA GLY A 50 -2.04 1.27 4.09
C GLY A 50 -3.41 1.98 4.19
N GLY A 51 -3.51 3.01 5.04
CA GLY A 51 -4.74 3.79 5.19
C GLY A 51 -5.12 4.56 3.92
N HIS A 52 -4.13 5.19 3.27
CA HIS A 52 -4.35 5.89 1.99
C HIS A 52 -4.74 4.94 0.85
N MET A 53 -4.17 3.73 0.81
CA MET A 53 -4.61 2.71 -0.15
C MET A 53 -6.07 2.35 0.03
N VAL A 54 -6.51 2.05 1.25
CA VAL A 54 -7.91 1.67 1.54
C VAL A 54 -8.85 2.81 1.18
N ARG A 55 -8.48 4.06 1.52
CA ARG A 55 -9.27 5.24 1.18
C ARG A 55 -9.47 5.36 -0.34
N LYS A 56 -8.40 5.24 -1.13
CA LYS A 56 -8.48 5.27 -2.60
C LYS A 56 -9.33 4.13 -3.16
N MET A 57 -9.20 2.92 -2.61
CA MET A 57 -10.02 1.76 -3.04
C MET A 57 -11.51 2.02 -2.82
N ILE A 58 -11.87 2.59 -1.67
CA ILE A 58 -13.25 2.95 -1.34
C ILE A 58 -13.74 4.05 -2.28
N GLU A 59 -12.98 5.14 -2.45
CA GLU A 59 -13.32 6.24 -3.35
C GLU A 59 -13.54 5.75 -4.81
N GLN A 60 -12.68 4.85 -5.29
CA GLN A 60 -12.83 4.22 -6.61
C GLN A 60 -14.07 3.32 -6.72
N TYR A 61 -14.43 2.64 -5.64
CA TYR A 61 -15.63 1.80 -5.59
C TYR A 61 -16.89 2.65 -5.57
N GLU A 62 -16.94 3.69 -4.72
CA GLU A 62 -18.03 4.66 -4.62
C GLU A 62 -18.26 5.39 -5.95
N SER A 63 -17.19 5.73 -6.67
CA SER A 63 -17.27 6.40 -7.99
C SER A 63 -17.77 5.49 -9.12
N LYS A 64 -17.76 4.17 -8.92
CA LYS A 64 -18.23 3.17 -9.90
C LYS A 64 -19.66 2.70 -9.64
N LEU A 65 -20.25 3.15 -8.52
CA LEU A 65 -21.65 2.89 -8.18
C LEU A 65 -22.57 3.80 -9.00
#